data_AF-A0A257M224-F1
#
_entry.id   AF-A0A257M224-F1
#
_cell.length_a   1.000
_cell.length_b   1.000
_cell.length_c   1.000
_cell.angle_alpha   90.00
_cell.angle_beta   90.00
_cell.angle_gamma   90.00
#
_symmetry.space_group_name_H-M   'P 1'
#
loop_
_entity.id
_entity.type
_entity.pdbx_description
1 polymer ?
#
loop_
_entity_poly.entity_id
_entity_poly.type
_entity_poly.pdbx_seq_one_letter_code
_entity_poly.pdbx_strand_id
1 'polypeptide(L)'
;MKSFRLLLGLSTLCLAGCGSVSDAWLTGWTDSAANDRIMLVRAEPPSFGYGRLSRQTRLYPDLSVFVASRGLPGFIAEITNRNQHYVILYYLADREAFACRTSGAGSRQIEFAGPYPITPREFKTLEGFRNQAEQARNGN
;
A
#
# COMPACT_ATOMS: atom_id res chain seq x y z
N MET A 1 64.45 14.93 -30.36
CA MET A 1 63.44 14.19 -31.15
C MET A 1 62.59 13.35 -30.22
N LYS A 2 61.27 13.41 -30.41
CA LYS A 2 60.19 12.57 -29.84
C LYS A 2 59.74 12.80 -28.39
N SER A 3 58.68 13.59 -28.33
CA SER A 3 57.60 13.69 -27.34
C SER A 3 57.00 12.34 -26.92
N PHE A 4 56.53 12.24 -25.66
CA PHE A 4 55.20 11.68 -25.38
C PHE A 4 54.70 12.16 -24.00
N ARG A 5 53.57 12.86 -24.01
CA ARG A 5 52.81 13.29 -22.83
C ARG A 5 51.97 12.09 -22.36
N LEU A 6 51.85 11.89 -21.05
CA LEU A 6 50.68 11.19 -20.50
C LEU A 6 50.15 11.95 -19.29
N LEU A 7 49.04 12.62 -19.55
CA LEU A 7 48.07 13.16 -18.59
C LEU A 7 47.30 12.00 -17.93
N LEU A 8 46.88 12.20 -16.68
CA LEU A 8 45.59 11.87 -16.05
C LEU A 8 45.89 11.68 -14.54
N GLY A 9 45.46 12.55 -13.63
CA GLY A 9 44.09 13.00 -13.48
C GLY A 9 43.31 11.99 -12.64
N LEU A 10 43.71 11.77 -11.38
CA LEU A 10 42.97 10.90 -10.46
C LEU A 10 41.87 11.73 -9.78
N SER A 11 40.79 11.93 -10.53
CA SER A 11 39.52 12.47 -10.06
C SER A 11 38.88 11.55 -9.01
N THR A 12 38.59 12.14 -7.85
CA THR A 12 37.27 12.13 -7.19
C THR A 12 36.41 10.87 -7.39
N LEU A 13 36.49 9.91 -6.45
CA LEU A 13 35.47 8.87 -6.30
C LEU A 13 35.28 8.52 -4.81
N CYS A 14 34.55 9.36 -4.08
CA CYS A 14 33.76 8.94 -2.93
C CYS A 14 32.33 9.32 -3.23
N LEU A 15 31.62 8.38 -3.86
CA LEU A 15 30.20 8.41 -4.14
C LEU A 15 29.44 8.68 -2.83
N ALA A 16 28.65 9.76 -2.84
CA ALA A 16 27.56 9.99 -1.91
C ALA A 16 26.53 8.86 -2.07
N GLY A 17 26.62 7.85 -1.19
CA GLY A 17 25.59 6.84 -1.01
C GLY A 17 24.60 7.24 0.07
N CYS A 18 23.90 8.36 -0.08
CA CYS A 18 22.66 8.61 0.68
C CYS A 18 21.53 7.77 0.06
N GLY A 19 21.62 6.45 0.18
CA GLY A 19 20.46 5.58 0.00
C GLY A 19 19.54 5.76 1.20
N SER A 20 18.24 5.96 0.96
CA SER A 20 17.22 6.16 2.00
C SER A 20 17.10 4.91 2.89
N VAL A 21 17.79 4.89 4.02
CA VAL A 21 17.57 3.92 5.12
C VAL A 21 16.12 3.97 5.64
N SER A 22 15.38 5.02 5.30
CA SER A 22 13.97 5.22 5.63
C SER A 22 13.03 4.18 5.03
N ASP A 23 13.23 3.73 3.78
CA ASP A 23 12.25 2.84 3.13
C ASP A 23 12.26 1.44 3.74
N ALA A 24 13.43 0.90 4.06
CA ALA A 24 13.56 -0.41 4.71
C ALA A 24 13.04 -0.40 6.15
N TRP A 25 13.24 0.69 6.91
CA TRP A 25 12.75 0.78 8.28
C TRP A 25 11.23 1.04 8.35
N LEU A 26 10.66 1.75 7.37
CA LEU A 26 9.21 1.84 7.20
C LEU A 26 8.58 0.47 6.91
N THR A 27 9.23 -0.40 6.14
CA THR A 27 8.59 -1.66 5.71
C THR A 27 8.27 -2.61 6.88
N GLY A 28 9.19 -2.78 7.84
CA GLY A 28 8.99 -3.70 8.96
C GLY A 28 8.00 -3.20 10.02
N TRP A 29 8.04 -1.91 10.36
CA TRP A 29 7.13 -1.35 11.37
C TRP A 29 5.71 -1.14 10.84
N THR A 30 5.56 -0.82 9.56
CA THR A 30 4.23 -0.65 8.96
C THR A 30 3.53 -1.97 8.69
N ASP A 31 4.25 -3.09 8.52
CA ASP A 31 3.65 -4.42 8.38
C ASP A 31 2.93 -4.86 9.67
N SER A 32 3.54 -4.69 10.85
CA SER A 32 2.86 -5.03 12.12
C SER A 32 1.73 -4.07 12.47
N ALA A 33 1.83 -2.80 12.07
CA ALA A 33 0.78 -1.81 12.27
C ALA A 33 -0.43 -2.01 11.33
N ALA A 34 -0.27 -2.73 10.22
CA ALA A 34 -1.31 -2.98 9.22
C ALA A 34 -2.03 -4.32 9.40
N ASN A 35 -1.34 -5.34 9.89
CA ASN A 35 -1.93 -6.68 10.04
C ASN A 35 -3.10 -6.67 11.04
N ASP A 36 -4.20 -7.31 10.64
CA ASP A 36 -5.46 -7.41 11.38
C ASP A 36 -6.13 -6.06 11.67
N ARG A 37 -5.94 -5.07 10.78
CA ARG A 37 -6.56 -3.74 10.90
C ARG A 37 -7.31 -3.32 9.64
N ILE A 38 -8.43 -2.64 9.86
CA ILE A 38 -9.14 -1.87 8.83
C ILE A 38 -8.52 -0.47 8.80
N MET A 39 -8.17 0.01 7.62
CA MET A 39 -7.42 1.25 7.40
C MET A 39 -8.13 2.12 6.38
N LEU A 40 -8.34 3.39 6.72
CA LEU A 40 -8.85 4.40 5.78
C LEU A 40 -7.90 4.56 4.60
N VAL A 41 -8.43 4.60 3.38
CA VAL A 41 -7.70 4.88 2.15
C VAL A 41 -8.09 6.28 1.67
N ARG A 42 -7.13 7.19 1.66
CA ARG A 42 -7.29 8.56 1.18
C ARG A 42 -5.99 9.00 0.51
N ALA A 43 -6.08 9.56 -0.68
CA ALA A 43 -4.90 9.98 -1.44
C ALA A 43 -4.32 11.32 -0.93
N GLU A 44 -5.16 12.25 -0.46
CA GLU A 44 -4.74 13.60 -0.05
C GLU A 44 -5.43 14.07 1.25
N PRO A 45 -4.68 14.41 2.31
CA PRO A 45 -3.30 13.97 2.52
C PRO A 45 -3.27 12.44 2.62
N PRO A 46 -2.18 11.79 2.14
CA PRO A 46 -2.11 10.35 2.02
C PRO A 46 -2.28 9.69 3.39
N SER A 47 -3.29 8.82 3.51
CA SER A 47 -3.52 8.04 4.72
C SER A 47 -2.55 6.87 4.81
N PHE A 48 -2.43 6.30 6.01
CA PHE A 48 -1.70 5.05 6.22
C PHE A 48 -2.21 3.93 5.29
N GLY A 49 -3.54 3.77 5.18
CA GLY A 49 -4.15 2.78 4.29
C GLY A 49 -3.87 3.03 2.81
N TYR A 50 -3.72 4.28 2.37
CA TYR A 50 -3.31 4.58 1.00
C TYR A 50 -1.86 4.14 0.72
N GLY A 51 -0.94 4.39 1.65
CA GLY A 51 0.44 3.91 1.56
C GLY A 51 0.51 2.37 1.51
N ARG A 52 -0.26 1.70 2.35
CA ARG A 52 -0.42 0.24 2.36
C ARG A 52 -0.96 -0.29 1.03
N LEU A 53 -2.07 0.24 0.53
CA LEU A 53 -2.64 -0.15 -0.77
C LEU A 53 -1.65 0.07 -1.92
N SER A 54 -0.93 1.19 -1.91
CA SER A 54 0.10 1.50 -2.92
C SER A 54 1.28 0.53 -2.88
N ARG A 55 1.59 -0.06 -1.72
CA ARG A 55 2.59 -1.14 -1.62
C ARG A 55 2.01 -2.44 -2.17
N GLN A 56 0.80 -2.81 -1.75
CA GLN A 56 0.16 -4.06 -2.17
C GLN A 56 -0.01 -4.13 -3.70
N THR A 57 -0.46 -3.03 -4.33
CA THR A 57 -0.61 -2.93 -5.79
C THR A 57 0.73 -3.02 -6.54
N ARG A 58 1.84 -2.57 -5.93
CA ARG A 58 3.19 -2.78 -6.49
C ARG A 58 3.68 -4.22 -6.40
N LEU A 59 3.28 -4.94 -5.34
CA LEU A 59 3.65 -6.34 -5.14
C LEU A 59 2.80 -7.30 -5.99
N TYR A 60 1.55 -6.94 -6.23
CA TYR A 60 0.56 -7.77 -6.92
C TYR A 60 -0.01 -7.02 -8.13
N PRO A 61 0.52 -7.24 -9.35
CA PRO A 61 0.07 -6.53 -10.56
C PRO A 61 -1.43 -6.67 -10.83
N ASP A 62 -2.00 -7.85 -10.55
CA ASP A 62 -3.43 -8.10 -10.73
C ASP A 62 -4.28 -7.20 -9.81
N LEU A 63 -3.80 -6.94 -8.59
CA LEU A 63 -4.42 -5.97 -7.68
C LEU A 63 -4.37 -4.56 -8.25
N SER A 64 -3.24 -4.18 -8.85
CA SER A 64 -3.09 -2.86 -9.48
C SER A 64 -4.10 -2.68 -10.61
N VAL A 65 -4.27 -3.68 -11.48
CA VAL A 65 -5.24 -3.64 -12.58
C VAL A 65 -6.66 -3.55 -12.04
N PHE A 66 -6.99 -4.36 -11.01
CA PHE A 66 -8.31 -4.33 -10.39
C PHE A 66 -8.64 -2.95 -9.81
N VAL A 67 -7.75 -2.39 -8.98
CA VAL A 67 -7.94 -1.06 -8.37
C VAL A 67 -8.01 0.03 -9.44
N ALA A 68 -7.19 -0.03 -10.48
CA ALA A 68 -7.24 0.94 -11.58
C ALA A 68 -8.60 0.91 -12.31
N SER A 69 -9.22 -0.26 -12.45
CA SER A 69 -10.52 -0.41 -13.12
C SER A 69 -11.72 0.05 -12.27
N ARG A 70 -11.62 -0.06 -10.95
CA ARG A 70 -12.72 0.24 -9.99
C ARG A 70 -12.58 1.61 -9.31
N GLY A 71 -11.38 2.19 -9.31
CA GLY A 71 -11.05 3.35 -8.48
C GLY A 71 -10.51 2.95 -7.11
N LEU A 72 -10.23 3.95 -6.28
CA LEU A 72 -9.71 3.70 -4.93
C LEU A 72 -10.83 3.20 -4.01
N PRO A 73 -10.60 2.13 -3.22
CA PRO A 73 -11.50 1.74 -2.16
C PRO A 73 -11.50 2.82 -1.06
N GLY A 74 -12.56 2.89 -0.26
CA GLY A 74 -12.61 3.77 0.91
C GLY A 74 -11.81 3.23 2.10
N PHE A 75 -11.75 1.90 2.23
CA PHE A 75 -10.97 1.23 3.26
C PHE A 75 -10.29 -0.03 2.71
N ILE A 76 -9.18 -0.41 3.32
CA ILE A 76 -8.60 -1.75 3.16
C ILE A 76 -8.51 -2.46 4.51
N ALA A 77 -8.51 -3.79 4.50
CA ALA A 77 -8.04 -4.59 5.62
C ALA A 77 -6.98 -5.57 5.16
N GLU A 78 -5.92 -5.76 5.94
CA GLU A 78 -4.88 -6.75 5.68
C GLU A 78 -4.90 -7.81 6.78
N ILE A 79 -4.91 -9.08 6.39
CA ILE A 79 -4.97 -10.22 7.32
C ILE A 79 -3.97 -11.27 6.83
N THR A 80 -3.11 -11.77 7.71
CA THR A 80 -2.19 -12.86 7.38
C THR A 80 -2.59 -14.13 8.14
N ASN A 81 -2.83 -15.23 7.42
CA ASN A 81 -3.21 -16.50 8.02
C ASN A 81 -2.54 -17.67 7.28
N ARG A 82 -1.84 -18.55 8.00
CA ARG A 82 -1.25 -19.80 7.46
C ARG A 82 -0.53 -19.62 6.11
N ASN A 83 0.35 -18.62 6.03
CA ASN A 83 1.12 -18.23 4.84
C ASN A 83 0.32 -17.66 3.66
N GLN A 84 -0.95 -17.33 3.87
CA GLN A 84 -1.77 -16.60 2.92
C GLN A 84 -1.96 -15.17 3.41
N HIS A 85 -1.80 -14.24 2.49
CA HIS A 85 -2.05 -12.83 2.72
C HIS A 85 -3.38 -12.47 2.07
N TYR A 86 -4.27 -11.90 2.89
CA TYR A 86 -5.59 -11.46 2.49
C TYR A 86 -5.64 -9.94 2.51
N VAL A 87 -6.20 -9.37 1.44
CA VAL A 87 -6.53 -7.94 1.37
C VAL A 87 -8.02 -7.81 1.09
N ILE A 88 -8.75 -7.15 1.98
CA ILE A 88 -10.17 -6.84 1.77
C ILE A 88 -10.27 -5.38 1.33
N LEU A 89 -10.92 -5.13 0.19
CA LEU A 89 -11.16 -3.81 -0.36
C LEU A 89 -12.62 -3.41 -0.11
N TYR A 90 -12.86 -2.28 0.55
CA TYR A 90 -14.22 -1.79 0.83
C TYR A 90 -14.55 -0.57 -0.04
N TYR A 91 -15.48 -0.72 -0.97
CA TYR A 91 -16.02 0.33 -1.81
C TYR A 91 -17.35 0.82 -1.23
N LEU A 92 -17.26 1.79 -0.32
CA LEU A 92 -18.43 2.28 0.42
C LEU A 92 -19.50 2.92 -0.47
N ALA A 93 -19.10 3.58 -1.56
CA ALA A 93 -20.02 4.22 -2.49
C ALA A 93 -21.02 3.22 -3.07
N ASP A 94 -20.53 2.04 -3.45
CA ASP A 94 -21.31 0.97 -4.06
C ASP A 94 -21.85 -0.05 -3.04
N ARG A 95 -21.45 0.08 -1.77
CA ARG A 95 -21.70 -0.91 -0.69
C ARG A 95 -21.19 -2.30 -1.06
N GLU A 96 -20.05 -2.37 -1.74
CA GLU A 96 -19.41 -3.62 -2.15
C GLU A 96 -18.07 -3.80 -1.45
N ALA A 97 -17.73 -5.05 -1.14
CA ALA A 97 -16.41 -5.44 -0.69
C ALA A 97 -15.85 -6.58 -1.56
N PHE A 98 -14.53 -6.61 -1.71
CA PHE A 98 -13.83 -7.67 -2.44
C PHE A 98 -12.74 -8.26 -1.56
N ALA A 99 -12.67 -9.58 -1.50
CA ALA A 99 -11.59 -10.29 -0.84
C ALA A 99 -10.54 -10.69 -1.88
N CYS A 100 -9.29 -10.31 -1.63
CA CYS A 100 -8.14 -10.72 -2.41
C CYS A 100 -7.31 -11.68 -1.55
N ARG A 101 -6.86 -12.80 -2.11
CA ARG A 101 -5.95 -13.72 -1.41
C ARG A 101 -4.77 -14.12 -2.28
N THR A 102 -3.58 -14.25 -1.70
CA THR A 102 -2.44 -14.89 -2.39
C THR A 102 -2.66 -16.40 -2.51
N SER A 103 -2.34 -17.00 -3.65
CA SER A 103 -2.48 -18.45 -3.85
C SER A 103 -1.52 -19.31 -2.99
N GLY A 104 -0.50 -18.70 -2.35
CA GLY A 104 0.42 -19.37 -1.43
C GLY A 104 1.58 -18.47 -0.98
N ALA A 105 2.45 -19.00 -0.12
CA ALA A 105 3.61 -18.29 0.41
C ALA A 105 4.51 -17.76 -0.73
N GLY A 106 4.73 -16.45 -0.78
CA GLY A 106 5.59 -15.83 -1.80
C GLY A 106 5.00 -15.77 -3.21
N SER A 107 3.74 -16.18 -3.41
CA SER A 107 3.06 -16.02 -4.69
C SER A 107 2.85 -14.54 -5.01
N ARG A 108 3.04 -14.15 -6.26
CA ARG A 108 2.68 -12.81 -6.78
C ARG A 108 1.30 -12.76 -7.43
N GLN A 109 0.62 -13.90 -7.52
CA GLN A 109 -0.74 -14.00 -8.02
C GLN A 109 -1.72 -13.82 -6.87
N ILE A 110 -2.78 -13.06 -7.15
CA ILE A 110 -3.89 -12.91 -6.22
C ILE A 110 -5.19 -13.38 -6.86
N GLU A 111 -5.99 -14.07 -6.06
CA GLU A 111 -7.33 -14.48 -6.41
C GLU A 111 -8.33 -13.51 -5.81
N PHE A 112 -9.36 -13.16 -6.57
CA PHE A 112 -10.42 -12.25 -6.15
C PHE A 112 -11.70 -13.02 -5.89
N ALA A 113 -12.42 -12.62 -4.86
CA ALA A 113 -13.77 -13.07 -4.58
C ALA A 113 -14.67 -11.87 -4.23
N GLY A 114 -15.93 -11.94 -4.67
CA GLY A 114 -16.92 -10.88 -4.52
C GLY A 114 -17.63 -10.52 -5.84
N PRO A 115 -18.41 -9.43 -5.87
CA PRO A 115 -18.63 -8.50 -4.75
C PRO A 115 -19.40 -9.14 -3.59
N TYR A 116 -19.01 -8.80 -2.37
CA TYR A 116 -19.77 -9.09 -1.16
C TYR A 116 -20.54 -7.83 -0.74
N PRO A 117 -21.83 -7.95 -0.38
CA PRO A 117 -22.60 -6.80 0.08
C PRO A 117 -22.09 -6.33 1.45
N ILE A 118 -21.85 -5.03 1.60
CA ILE A 118 -21.57 -4.40 2.89
C ILE A 118 -22.90 -4.18 3.61
N THR A 119 -23.03 -4.74 4.81
CA THR A 119 -24.27 -4.60 5.59
C THR A 119 -24.49 -3.15 6.03
N PRO A 120 -25.74 -2.74 6.33
CA PRO A 120 -26.01 -1.39 6.84
C PRO A 120 -25.21 -1.05 8.11
N ARG A 121 -24.98 -2.03 8.98
CA ARG A 121 -24.20 -1.87 10.21
C ARG A 121 -22.71 -1.64 9.92
N GLU A 122 -22.13 -2.43 9.02
CA GLU A 122 -20.73 -2.25 8.60
C GLU A 122 -20.54 -0.89 7.91
N PHE A 123 -21.42 -0.55 6.98
CA PHE A 123 -21.40 0.75 6.31
C PHE A 123 -21.41 1.89 7.33
N LYS A 124 -22.35 1.89 8.28
CA LYS A 124 -22.44 2.92 9.33
C LYS A 124 -21.15 3.01 10.16
N THR A 125 -20.53 1.88 10.47
CA THR A 125 -19.28 1.83 11.24
C THR A 125 -18.13 2.47 10.45
N LEU A 126 -17.93 2.06 9.20
CA LEU A 126 -16.84 2.54 8.34
C LEU A 126 -17.02 4.02 7.98
N GLU A 127 -18.25 4.43 7.69
CA GLU A 127 -18.64 5.83 7.49
C GLU A 127 -18.32 6.67 8.73
N GLY A 128 -18.61 6.15 9.93
CA GLY A 128 -18.24 6.76 11.20
C GLY A 128 -16.73 6.99 11.34
N PHE A 129 -15.91 5.99 10.99
CA PHE A 129 -14.45 6.12 11.01
C PHE A 129 -13.95 7.18 10.02
N ARG A 130 -14.53 7.23 8.82
CA ARG A 130 -14.20 8.26 7.82
C ARG A 130 -14.49 9.66 8.35
N ASN A 131 -15.66 9.86 8.93
CA ASN A 131 -16.07 11.16 9.46
C ASN A 131 -15.20 11.61 10.64
N GLN A 132 -14.84 10.70 11.55
CA GLN A 132 -13.92 11.00 12.65
C GLN A 132 -12.54 11.41 12.15
N ALA A 133 -12.02 10.73 11.11
CA ALA A 133 -10.73 11.08 10.52
C ALA A 133 -10.73 12.46 9.83
N GLU A 134 -11.84 12.86 9.21
CA GLU A 134 -11.98 14.21 8.65
C GLU A 134 -12.14 15.28 9.73
N GLN A 135 -12.87 15.00 10.81
CA GLN A 135 -12.99 15.93 11.94
C GLN A 135 -11.64 16.17 12.62
N ALA A 136 -10.87 15.11 12.87
CA ALA A 136 -9.52 15.21 13.44
C ALA A 136 -8.57 16.03 12.56
N ARG A 137 -8.79 16.05 11.23
CA ARG A 137 -8.00 16.85 10.29
C ARG A 137 -8.37 18.33 10.33
N ASN A 138 -9.66 18.65 10.41
CA ASN A 138 -10.15 20.04 10.37
C ASN A 138 -10.03 20.76 11.72
N GLY A 139 -9.76 20.04 12.81
CA GLY A 139 -9.55 20.59 14.15
C GLY A 139 -8.08 20.97 14.46
N ASN A 140 -7.17 20.74 13.52
CA ASN A 140 -5.76 21.16 13.55
C ASN A 140 -5.52 22.26 12.52
#